data_AF-A0AAU7THQ9-F1
#
_entry.id   AF-A0AAU7THQ9-F1
#
_cell.length_a   1.000
_cell.length_b   1.000
_cell.length_c   1.000
_cell.angle_alpha   90.00
_cell.angle_beta   90.00
_cell.angle_gamma   90.00
#
_symmetry.space_group_name_H-M   'P 1'
#
loop_
_entity.id
_entity.type
_entity.pdbx_description
1 polymer ?
#
loop_
_entity_poly.entity_id
_entity_poly.type
_entity_poly.pdbx_seq_one_letter_code
_entity_poly.pdbx_strand_id
1 'polypeptide(L)'
;MAAPASAGPVQGPPPGLERRRLRVGVGQVVCWQLVAGVAAGLVGRGWVAELTAGLLAVGVLALTATWRRGLWSYQWLRLAVAYLVRGTQFVAVEGLRGELETGAGTIIRSDGVTVLLETDVPPELQPADLLDEYDGLRIKLLRRPGRAWIALTALRSADRPRDTELELLLTNAVRRLTKRLRRRGLHAEPLGPDELPGLLATLTPKHLTEEWDALLVGGGRFRMYAVPSQLALQQAGAIAVTTASDLEHALVLAPAGAPAAPGAVPQTGRHRSAFVAALP
;
A
#
# COMPACT_ATOMS: atom_id res chain seq x y z
N MET A 1 14.80 27.99 -53.35
CA MET A 1 15.63 28.48 -52.23
C MET A 1 14.98 27.99 -50.95
N ALA A 2 15.42 26.82 -50.47
CA ALA A 2 14.76 26.09 -49.37
C ALA A 2 15.41 26.46 -48.03
N ALA A 3 14.59 26.81 -47.05
CA ALA A 3 15.02 27.13 -45.69
C ALA A 3 15.48 25.86 -44.94
N PRO A 4 16.54 25.93 -44.10
CA PRO A 4 17.00 24.77 -43.34
C PRO A 4 16.05 24.48 -42.17
N ALA A 5 15.76 23.20 -41.97
CA ALA A 5 14.95 22.67 -40.89
C ALA A 5 15.62 22.88 -39.52
N SER A 6 14.88 23.50 -38.60
CA SER A 6 15.27 23.68 -37.20
C SER A 6 15.44 22.33 -36.51
N ALA A 7 16.66 22.03 -36.06
CA ALA A 7 16.94 20.89 -35.21
C ALA A 7 16.27 21.08 -33.84
N GLY A 8 15.30 20.21 -33.51
CA GLY A 8 14.66 20.18 -32.20
C GLY A 8 15.65 19.78 -31.10
N PRO A 9 15.38 20.15 -29.83
CA PRO A 9 16.27 19.83 -28.72
C PRO A 9 16.40 18.32 -28.56
N VAL A 10 17.65 17.86 -28.54
CA VAL A 10 18.05 16.49 -28.24
C VAL A 10 17.43 16.10 -26.89
N GLN A 11 16.46 15.19 -26.91
CA GLN A 11 15.96 14.54 -25.70
C GLN A 11 17.13 13.77 -25.08
N GLY A 12 17.66 14.30 -23.97
CA GLY A 12 18.57 13.54 -23.13
C GLY A 12 17.90 12.25 -22.64
N PRO A 13 18.66 11.17 -22.39
CA PRO A 13 18.13 9.93 -21.85
C PRO A 13 17.40 10.20 -20.52
N PRO A 14 16.29 9.51 -20.23
CA PRO A 14 15.48 9.77 -19.05
C PRO A 14 16.30 9.63 -17.76
N PRO A 15 16.22 10.59 -16.82
CA PRO A 15 16.87 10.46 -15.53
C PRO A 15 16.11 9.43 -14.70
N GLY A 16 16.73 8.30 -14.35
CA GLY A 16 16.13 7.37 -13.39
C GLY A 16 16.61 5.92 -13.37
N LEU A 17 17.42 5.48 -14.34
CA LEU A 17 17.96 4.10 -14.33
C LEU A 17 19.35 3.97 -13.69
N GLU A 18 19.89 5.03 -13.09
CA GLU A 18 21.15 4.95 -12.34
C GLU A 18 20.90 4.61 -10.86
N ARG A 19 21.40 3.43 -10.46
CA ARG A 19 21.79 3.03 -9.09
C ARG A 19 20.69 2.63 -8.10
N ARG A 20 19.88 1.61 -8.44
CA ARG A 20 19.43 0.67 -7.39
C ARG A 20 20.58 -0.27 -7.03
N ARG A 21 21.48 0.21 -6.14
CA ARG A 21 22.54 -0.62 -5.55
C ARG A 21 21.89 -1.91 -5.02
N LEU A 22 22.40 -3.05 -5.48
CA LEU A 22 22.26 -4.35 -4.84
C LEU A 22 22.76 -4.22 -3.40
N ARG A 23 21.90 -3.74 -2.49
CA ARG A 23 22.16 -3.83 -1.05
C ARG A 23 21.98 -5.30 -0.70
N VAL A 24 23.07 -6.05 -0.80
CA VAL A 24 23.16 -7.38 -0.20
C VAL A 24 22.88 -7.19 1.28
N GLY A 25 21.76 -7.73 1.75
CA GLY A 25 21.37 -7.60 3.15
C GLY A 25 22.36 -8.38 4.01
N VAL A 26 22.69 -7.88 5.21
CA VAL A 26 23.58 -8.58 6.16
C VAL A 26 23.14 -10.04 6.38
N GLY A 27 21.82 -10.28 6.41
CA GLY A 27 21.26 -11.63 6.49
C GLY A 27 21.61 -12.56 5.31
N GLN A 28 21.78 -12.04 4.09
CA GLN A 28 22.25 -12.84 2.94
C GLN A 28 23.71 -13.26 3.15
N VAL A 29 24.57 -12.36 3.65
CA VAL A 29 25.98 -12.67 3.94
C VAL A 29 26.10 -13.73 5.03
N VAL A 30 25.36 -13.59 6.14
CA VAL A 30 25.34 -14.58 7.22
C VAL A 30 24.81 -15.92 6.73
N CYS A 31 23.76 -15.92 5.91
CA CYS A 31 23.21 -17.15 5.31
C CYS A 31 24.23 -17.85 4.39
N TRP A 32 24.95 -17.10 3.56
CA TRP A 32 26.01 -17.65 2.70
C TRP A 32 27.18 -18.22 3.51
N GLN A 33 27.58 -17.57 4.59
CA GLN A 33 28.64 -18.07 5.47
C GLN A 33 28.23 -19.36 6.20
N LEU A 34 26.99 -19.45 6.69
CA LEU A 34 26.47 -20.67 7.31
C LEU A 34 26.41 -21.84 6.33
N VAL A 35 25.93 -21.60 5.11
CA VAL A 35 25.91 -22.62 4.05
C VAL A 35 27.32 -23.08 3.70
N ALA A 36 28.27 -22.15 3.53
CA ALA A 36 29.66 -22.49 3.26
C ALA A 36 30.29 -23.30 4.40
N GLY A 37 30.01 -22.94 5.66
CA GLY A 37 30.47 -23.67 6.84
C GLY A 37 29.92 -25.09 6.93
N VAL A 38 28.61 -25.27 6.67
CA VAL A 38 27.97 -26.59 6.65
C VAL A 38 28.51 -27.45 5.50
N ALA A 39 28.68 -26.88 4.31
CA ALA A 39 29.26 -27.58 3.17
C ALA A 39 30.70 -28.03 3.45
N ALA A 40 31.54 -27.15 4.03
CA ALA A 40 32.92 -27.48 4.41
C ALA A 40 32.98 -28.59 5.48
N GLY A 41 32.07 -28.57 6.46
CA GLY A 41 32.01 -29.58 7.52
C GLY A 41 31.52 -30.96 7.09
N LEU A 42 30.95 -31.09 5.89
CA LEU A 42 30.44 -32.34 5.32
C LEU A 42 31.41 -33.02 4.34
N VAL A 43 32.52 -32.35 3.97
CA VAL A 43 33.56 -32.91 3.11
C VAL A 43 34.21 -34.13 3.79
N GLY A 44 34.23 -35.27 3.11
CA GLY A 44 34.85 -36.51 3.60
C GLY A 44 33.93 -37.43 4.41
N ARG A 45 32.64 -37.10 4.59
CA ARG A 45 31.66 -37.90 5.35
C ARG A 45 30.90 -38.94 4.52
N GLY A 46 31.08 -38.93 3.18
CA GLY A 46 30.48 -39.86 2.23
C GLY A 46 29.76 -39.14 1.08
N TRP A 47 29.76 -39.74 -0.11
CA TRP A 47 29.30 -39.11 -1.36
C TRP A 47 27.83 -38.64 -1.32
N VAL A 48 26.94 -39.34 -0.59
CA VAL A 48 25.53 -38.95 -0.44
C VAL A 48 25.39 -37.68 0.41
N ALA A 49 26.20 -37.55 1.47
CA ALA A 49 26.20 -36.35 2.32
C ALA A 49 26.75 -35.15 1.54
N GLU A 50 27.76 -35.35 0.70
CA GLU A 50 28.33 -34.30 -0.14
C GLU A 50 27.35 -33.82 -1.22
N LEU A 51 26.65 -34.75 -1.91
CA LEU A 51 25.64 -34.37 -2.90
C LEU A 51 24.44 -33.65 -2.28
N THR A 52 23.94 -34.12 -1.12
CA THR A 52 22.81 -33.46 -0.43
C THR A 52 23.20 -32.08 0.09
N ALA A 53 24.40 -31.92 0.65
CA ALA A 53 24.94 -30.62 1.07
C ALA A 53 25.13 -29.67 -0.12
N GLY A 54 25.68 -30.15 -1.24
CA GLY A 54 25.85 -29.38 -2.46
C GLY A 54 24.52 -28.91 -3.04
N LEU A 55 23.52 -29.79 -3.13
CA LEU A 55 22.18 -29.43 -3.60
C LEU A 55 21.50 -28.40 -2.68
N LEU A 56 21.61 -28.57 -1.35
CA LEU A 56 21.11 -27.60 -0.38
C LEU A 56 21.80 -26.24 -0.54
N ALA A 57 23.14 -26.25 -0.68
CA ALA A 57 23.92 -25.04 -0.84
C ALA A 57 23.55 -24.28 -2.12
N VAL A 58 23.47 -24.99 -3.25
CA VAL A 58 23.02 -24.43 -4.53
C VAL A 58 21.60 -23.92 -4.43
N GLY A 59 20.69 -24.66 -3.78
CA GLY A 59 19.31 -24.24 -3.56
C GLY A 59 19.19 -22.95 -2.74
N VAL A 60 19.95 -22.84 -1.64
CA VAL A 60 19.97 -21.63 -0.80
C VAL A 60 20.59 -20.45 -1.55
N LEU A 61 21.69 -20.66 -2.29
CA LEU A 61 22.30 -19.62 -3.12
C LEU A 61 21.31 -19.15 -4.20
N ALA A 62 20.65 -20.07 -4.89
CA ALA A 62 19.62 -19.73 -5.88
C ALA A 62 18.46 -18.93 -5.24
N LEU A 63 17.95 -19.35 -4.08
CA LEU A 63 16.88 -18.65 -3.36
C LEU A 63 17.28 -17.27 -2.84
N THR A 64 18.55 -17.07 -2.50
CA THR A 64 19.04 -15.81 -1.92
C THR A 64 19.60 -14.85 -2.96
N ALA A 65 20.03 -15.34 -4.13
CA ALA A 65 20.63 -14.53 -5.21
C ALA A 65 19.67 -14.21 -6.36
N THR A 66 18.52 -14.89 -6.47
CA THR A 66 17.57 -14.61 -7.56
C THR A 66 16.59 -13.49 -7.18
N TRP A 67 16.56 -12.45 -8.01
CA TRP A 67 15.59 -11.36 -7.96
C TRP A 67 14.54 -11.56 -9.04
N ARG A 68 13.27 -11.72 -8.65
CA ARG A 68 12.16 -11.97 -9.56
C ARG A 68 11.01 -11.01 -9.26
N ARG A 69 10.57 -10.27 -10.28
CA ARG A 69 9.41 -9.34 -10.22
C ARG A 69 9.47 -8.34 -9.05
N GLY A 70 10.66 -7.79 -8.78
CA GLY A 70 10.81 -6.75 -7.74
C GLY A 70 11.01 -7.28 -6.31
N LEU A 71 11.14 -8.59 -6.12
CA LEU A 71 11.40 -9.22 -4.83
C LEU A 71 12.48 -10.30 -4.96
N TRP A 72 13.23 -10.53 -3.89
CA TRP A 72 14.15 -11.67 -3.80
C TRP A 72 13.37 -12.98 -3.62
N SER A 73 13.88 -14.10 -4.12
CA SER A 73 13.18 -15.39 -4.04
C SER A 73 12.91 -15.87 -2.61
N TYR A 74 13.79 -15.59 -1.65
CA TYR A 74 13.49 -15.85 -0.23
C TYR A 74 12.29 -15.04 0.29
N GLN A 75 12.07 -13.83 -0.24
CA GLN A 75 10.89 -13.02 0.12
C GLN A 75 9.62 -13.62 -0.49
N TRP A 76 9.70 -14.15 -1.72
CA TRP A 76 8.62 -14.93 -2.33
C TRP A 76 8.28 -16.18 -1.52
N LEU A 77 9.29 -16.92 -1.08
CA LEU A 77 9.10 -18.09 -0.23
C LEU A 77 8.40 -17.69 1.09
N ARG A 78 8.87 -16.62 1.74
CA ARG A 78 8.24 -16.10 2.96
C ARG A 78 6.77 -15.70 2.73
N LEU A 79 6.46 -15.06 1.60
CA LEU A 79 5.07 -14.72 1.24
C LEU A 79 4.22 -15.96 0.99
N ALA A 80 4.76 -16.96 0.30
CA ALA A 80 4.06 -18.21 0.02
C ALA A 80 3.76 -18.98 1.31
N VAL A 81 4.75 -19.13 2.19
CA VAL A 81 4.57 -19.75 3.50
C VAL A 81 3.55 -18.97 4.33
N ALA A 82 3.67 -17.64 4.42
CA ALA A 82 2.71 -16.82 5.15
C ALA A 82 1.29 -16.93 4.58
N TYR A 83 1.15 -17.04 3.25
CA TYR A 83 -0.14 -17.24 2.58
C TYR A 83 -0.75 -18.61 2.89
N LEU A 84 0.06 -19.68 2.90
CA LEU A 84 -0.43 -21.02 3.23
C LEU A 84 -0.85 -21.16 4.69
N VAL A 85 -0.16 -20.46 5.59
CA VAL A 85 -0.45 -20.50 7.04
C VAL A 85 -1.61 -19.56 7.40
N ARG A 86 -1.73 -18.40 6.75
CA ARG A 86 -2.82 -17.45 7.04
C ARG A 86 -4.08 -17.88 6.29
N GLY A 87 -5.20 -18.00 7.00
CA GLY A 87 -6.49 -18.26 6.36
C GLY A 87 -6.77 -17.25 5.23
N THR A 88 -7.40 -17.73 4.16
CA THR A 88 -7.71 -16.93 2.97
C THR A 88 -8.87 -15.97 3.21
N GLN A 89 -9.78 -16.30 4.13
CA GLN A 89 -10.90 -15.43 4.50
C GLN A 89 -10.50 -14.42 5.56
N PHE A 90 -10.93 -13.17 5.39
CA PHE A 90 -10.70 -12.12 6.38
C PHE A 90 -11.78 -11.04 6.35
N VAL A 91 -11.89 -10.32 7.47
CA VAL A 91 -12.67 -9.09 7.63
C VAL A 91 -11.68 -7.93 7.56
N ALA A 92 -11.96 -6.93 6.73
CA ALA A 92 -10.99 -5.86 6.46
C ALA A 92 -11.08 -4.66 7.40
N VAL A 93 -12.25 -4.41 8.01
CA VAL A 93 -12.45 -3.32 8.96
C VAL A 93 -12.98 -3.90 10.26
N GLU A 94 -12.12 -3.85 11.26
CA GLU A 94 -12.42 -4.19 12.65
C GLU A 94 -12.01 -2.96 13.47
N GLY A 95 -12.97 -2.30 14.10
CA GLY A 95 -12.71 -1.06 14.83
C GLY A 95 -13.92 -0.64 15.65
N LEU A 96 -13.66 -0.10 16.85
CA LEU A 96 -14.69 0.49 17.68
C LEU A 96 -15.14 1.79 17.01
N ARG A 97 -16.45 2.02 16.97
CA ARG A 97 -17.02 3.24 16.39
C ARG A 97 -17.32 4.22 17.50
N GLY A 98 -16.93 5.46 17.30
CA GLY A 98 -17.21 6.57 18.21
C GLY A 98 -17.69 7.80 17.46
N GLU A 99 -17.80 8.90 18.18
CA GLU A 99 -18.24 10.18 17.67
C GLU A 99 -17.32 11.27 18.26
N LEU A 100 -16.83 12.17 17.40
CA LEU A 100 -16.12 13.37 17.85
C LEU A 100 -17.12 14.45 18.29
N GLU A 101 -16.65 15.42 19.09
CA GLU A 101 -17.42 16.63 19.43
C GLU A 101 -17.96 17.39 18.21
N THR A 102 -17.33 17.24 17.04
CA THR A 102 -17.80 17.84 15.78
C THR A 102 -19.00 17.11 15.15
N GLY A 103 -19.51 16.04 15.76
CA GLY A 103 -20.54 15.16 15.20
C GLY A 103 -19.99 14.19 14.13
N ALA A 104 -18.66 14.09 14.01
CA ALA A 104 -18.01 13.24 13.02
C ALA A 104 -17.86 11.81 13.56
N GLY A 105 -18.26 10.82 12.78
CA GLY A 105 -18.05 9.41 13.12
C GLY A 105 -16.56 9.05 13.11
N THR A 106 -16.12 8.27 14.09
CA THR A 106 -14.72 7.81 14.21
C THR A 106 -14.58 6.30 14.02
N ILE A 107 -13.44 5.91 13.47
CA ILE A 107 -12.97 4.52 13.42
C ILE A 107 -11.75 4.43 14.34
N ILE A 108 -11.89 3.74 15.47
CA ILE A 108 -10.80 3.53 16.42
C ILE A 108 -10.08 2.22 16.09
N ARG A 109 -8.76 2.31 15.91
CA ARG A 109 -7.85 1.19 15.62
C ARG A 109 -6.67 1.20 16.59
N SER A 110 -5.89 0.12 16.54
CA SER A 110 -4.66 0.00 17.32
C SER A 110 -3.62 1.07 16.95
N ASP A 111 -3.58 1.50 15.69
CA ASP A 111 -2.64 2.49 15.18
C ASP A 111 -3.11 3.94 15.32
N GLY A 112 -4.40 4.18 15.61
CA GLY A 112 -4.92 5.53 15.75
C GLY A 112 -6.44 5.65 15.64
N VAL A 113 -6.90 6.89 15.51
CA VAL A 113 -8.31 7.26 15.32
C VAL A 113 -8.48 7.90 13.95
N THR A 114 -9.39 7.38 13.12
CA THR A 114 -9.67 7.90 11.77
C THR A 114 -11.04 8.57 11.70
N VAL A 115 -11.12 9.71 11.03
CA VAL A 115 -12.37 10.34 10.56
C VAL A 115 -12.39 10.34 9.04
N LEU A 116 -13.57 10.13 8.47
CA LEU A 116 -13.81 10.22 7.03
C LEU A 116 -14.54 11.52 6.69
N LEU A 117 -14.12 12.17 5.61
CA LEU A 117 -14.79 13.32 5.03
C LEU A 117 -15.17 13.01 3.59
N GLU A 118 -16.42 13.22 3.21
CA GLU A 118 -16.83 13.21 1.80
C GLU A 118 -16.40 14.51 1.11
N THR A 119 -15.84 14.38 -0.08
CA THR A 119 -15.22 15.49 -0.79
C THR A 119 -15.29 15.35 -2.30
N ASP A 120 -15.18 16.48 -3.01
CA ASP A 120 -15.06 16.59 -4.45
C ASP A 120 -13.62 16.94 -4.89
N VAL A 121 -12.64 16.71 -4.01
CA VAL A 121 -11.23 17.01 -4.27
C VAL A 121 -10.77 16.43 -5.61
N PRO A 122 -10.19 17.25 -6.49
CA PRO A 122 -9.76 16.81 -7.80
C PRO A 122 -8.63 15.78 -7.69
N PRO A 123 -8.47 14.92 -8.70
CA PRO A 123 -7.52 13.82 -8.62
C PRO A 123 -6.05 14.26 -8.69
N GLU A 124 -5.77 15.45 -9.21
CA GLU A 124 -4.42 16.01 -9.27
C GLU A 124 -3.91 16.41 -7.88
N LEU A 125 -4.81 16.64 -6.91
CA LEU A 125 -4.43 17.07 -5.57
C LEU A 125 -3.87 15.90 -4.77
N GLN A 126 -2.62 16.03 -4.31
CA GLN A 126 -1.97 14.99 -3.53
C GLN A 126 -2.30 15.13 -2.03
N PRO A 127 -2.28 14.01 -1.27
CA PRO A 127 -2.49 14.04 0.18
C PRO A 127 -1.53 14.98 0.92
N ALA A 128 -0.28 15.08 0.44
CA ALA A 128 0.74 15.94 1.03
C ALA A 128 0.36 17.43 0.92
N ASP A 129 -0.32 17.85 -0.16
CA ASP A 129 -0.72 19.25 -0.38
C ASP A 129 -1.92 19.68 0.49
N LEU A 130 -2.54 18.72 1.19
CA LEU A 130 -3.64 18.94 2.13
C LEU A 130 -3.16 19.15 3.57
N LEU A 131 -1.94 18.72 3.87
CA LEU A 131 -1.30 18.92 5.17
C LEU A 131 -0.32 20.09 5.07
N ASP A 132 -0.47 21.08 5.95
CA ASP A 132 0.51 22.17 6.01
C ASP A 132 1.73 21.70 6.80
N GLU A 133 1.53 21.15 8.01
CA GLU A 133 2.62 20.67 8.89
C GLU A 133 2.02 20.02 10.16
N TYR A 134 1.99 18.69 10.32
CA TYR A 134 1.62 18.07 11.62
C TYR A 134 2.24 16.68 11.80
N ASP A 135 3.11 16.59 12.79
CA ASP A 135 3.60 15.34 13.36
C ASP A 135 2.44 14.55 13.98
N GLY A 136 2.30 13.27 13.63
CA GLY A 136 1.24 12.38 14.14
C GLY A 136 -0.09 12.37 13.37
N LEU A 137 -0.21 13.03 12.21
CA LEU A 137 -1.38 12.89 11.32
C LEU A 137 -1.03 12.15 10.03
N ARG A 138 -1.94 11.30 9.54
CA ARG A 138 -1.89 10.66 8.22
C ARG A 138 -3.13 11.05 7.43
N ILE A 139 -2.95 11.46 6.18
CA ILE A 139 -4.07 11.67 5.24
C ILE A 139 -4.04 10.60 4.17
N LYS A 140 -5.20 9.98 3.92
CA LYS A 140 -5.47 9.19 2.73
C LYS A 140 -6.58 9.83 1.92
N LEU A 141 -6.43 9.83 0.61
CA LEU A 141 -7.50 10.14 -0.32
C LEU A 141 -7.95 8.83 -0.98
N LEU A 142 -9.19 8.44 -0.74
CA LEU A 142 -9.83 7.29 -1.35
C LEU A 142 -10.77 7.79 -2.44
N ARG A 143 -10.62 7.27 -3.65
CA ARG A 143 -11.45 7.63 -4.81
C ARG A 143 -12.13 6.40 -5.38
N ARG A 144 -13.40 6.55 -5.71
CA ARG A 144 -14.20 5.62 -6.51
C ARG A 144 -14.83 6.38 -7.66
N PRO A 145 -15.32 5.70 -8.71
CA PRO A 145 -16.03 6.37 -9.79
C PRO A 145 -17.14 7.27 -9.24
N GLY A 146 -17.01 8.59 -9.48
CA GLY A 146 -17.98 9.62 -9.07
C GLY A 146 -17.97 10.04 -7.59
N ARG A 147 -17.08 9.50 -6.74
CA ARG A 147 -17.01 9.87 -5.31
C ARG A 147 -15.59 9.88 -4.77
N ALA A 148 -15.28 10.79 -3.86
CA ALA A 148 -14.00 10.83 -3.16
C ALA A 148 -14.19 11.06 -1.67
N TRP A 149 -13.28 10.50 -0.89
CA TRP A 149 -13.23 10.65 0.56
C TRP A 149 -11.82 10.96 1.02
N ILE A 150 -11.71 11.81 2.04
CA ILE A 150 -10.49 12.01 2.80
C ILE A 150 -10.61 11.19 4.09
N ALA A 151 -9.68 10.26 4.30
CA ALA A 151 -9.45 9.65 5.59
C ALA A 151 -8.35 10.44 6.31
N LEU A 152 -8.69 11.02 7.45
CA LEU A 152 -7.72 11.68 8.31
C LEU A 152 -7.53 10.83 9.56
N THR A 153 -6.32 10.35 9.78
CA THR A 153 -5.97 9.48 10.91
C THR A 153 -5.02 10.21 11.85
N ALA A 154 -5.41 10.32 13.12
CA ALA A 154 -4.51 10.69 14.20
C ALA A 154 -3.79 9.43 14.68
N LEU A 155 -2.48 9.36 14.46
CA LEU A 155 -1.64 8.21 14.78
C LEU A 155 -1.28 8.21 16.26
N ARG A 156 -1.35 7.03 16.89
CA ARG A 156 -0.86 6.85 18.24
C ARG A 156 0.67 6.88 18.23
N SER A 157 1.27 7.74 19.05
CA SER A 157 2.72 7.82 19.25
C SER A 157 3.06 7.63 20.73
N ALA A 158 4.35 7.42 21.02
CA ALA A 158 4.83 7.35 22.41
C ALA A 158 4.46 8.60 23.22
N ASP A 159 4.42 9.76 22.57
CA ASP A 159 4.08 11.05 23.17
C ASP A 159 2.56 11.30 23.28
N ARG A 160 1.72 10.53 22.58
CA ARG A 160 0.25 10.67 22.57
C ARG A 160 -0.44 9.31 22.67
N PRO A 161 -0.39 8.66 23.84
CA PRO A 161 -0.96 7.33 24.01
C PRO A 161 -2.46 7.33 24.30
N ARG A 162 -3.11 8.47 24.58
CA ARG A 162 -4.51 8.54 25.03
C ARG A 162 -5.48 8.93 23.91
N ASP A 163 -6.60 8.22 23.82
CA ASP A 163 -7.62 8.43 22.77
C ASP A 163 -8.20 9.85 22.80
N THR A 164 -8.42 10.42 23.98
CA THR A 164 -8.94 11.80 24.13
C THR A 164 -8.02 12.86 23.52
N GLU A 165 -6.70 12.66 23.60
CA GLU A 165 -5.73 13.58 22.97
C GLU A 165 -5.74 13.44 21.44
N LEU A 166 -5.88 12.20 20.96
CA LEU A 166 -6.03 11.91 19.52
C LEU A 166 -7.33 12.51 18.98
N GLU A 167 -8.44 12.38 19.70
CA GLU A 167 -9.73 12.96 19.35
C GLU A 167 -9.67 14.50 19.29
N LEU A 168 -9.03 15.14 20.26
CA LEU A 168 -8.86 16.60 20.26
C LEU A 168 -7.98 17.08 19.10
N LEU A 169 -6.89 16.37 18.82
CA LEU A 169 -6.03 16.63 17.66
C LEU A 169 -6.84 16.49 16.36
N LEU A 170 -7.60 15.41 16.24
CA LEU A 170 -8.39 15.09 15.06
C LEU A 170 -9.52 16.11 14.85
N THR A 171 -10.22 16.49 15.91
CA THR A 171 -11.27 17.53 15.91
C THR A 171 -10.73 18.85 15.35
N ASN A 172 -9.57 19.29 15.87
CA ASN A 172 -8.91 20.50 15.39
C ASN A 172 -8.46 20.39 13.93
N ALA A 173 -7.93 19.23 13.54
CA ALA A 173 -7.44 19.00 12.19
C ALA A 173 -8.59 18.93 11.17
N VAL A 174 -9.69 18.22 11.46
CA VAL A 174 -10.91 18.16 10.66
C VAL A 174 -11.49 19.57 10.45
N ARG A 175 -11.62 20.36 11.52
CA ARG A 175 -12.13 21.74 11.43
C ARG A 175 -11.26 22.63 10.56
N ARG A 176 -9.93 22.51 10.64
CA ARG A 176 -8.99 23.30 9.84
C ARG A 176 -9.02 22.87 8.38
N LEU A 177 -9.03 21.57 8.12
CA LEU A 177 -9.05 20.98 6.78
C LEU A 177 -10.35 21.36 6.05
N THR A 178 -11.51 21.13 6.67
CA THR A 178 -12.82 21.53 6.10
C THR A 178 -12.88 23.01 5.78
N LYS A 179 -12.44 23.88 6.70
CA LYS A 179 -12.39 25.33 6.48
C LYS A 179 -11.47 25.70 5.30
N ARG A 180 -10.33 25.02 5.16
CA ARG A 180 -9.39 25.26 4.06
C ARG A 180 -9.95 24.81 2.72
N LEU A 181 -10.55 23.62 2.65
CA LEU A 181 -11.16 23.09 1.43
C LEU A 181 -12.32 23.97 0.97
N ARG A 182 -13.20 24.39 1.89
CA ARG A 182 -14.28 25.34 1.60
C ARG A 182 -13.76 26.68 1.07
N ARG A 183 -12.65 27.20 1.62
CA ARG A 183 -12.00 28.42 1.09
C ARG A 183 -11.47 28.24 -0.34
N ARG A 184 -11.13 27.02 -0.75
CA ARG A 184 -10.74 26.65 -2.12
C ARG A 184 -11.94 26.34 -3.02
N GLY A 185 -13.18 26.49 -2.53
CA GLY A 185 -14.40 26.16 -3.26
C GLY A 185 -14.71 24.67 -3.35
N LEU A 186 -14.05 23.83 -2.53
CA LEU A 186 -14.24 22.38 -2.53
C LEU A 186 -15.22 21.96 -1.43
N HIS A 187 -16.04 20.96 -1.73
CA HIS A 187 -16.88 20.28 -0.76
C HIS A 187 -16.02 19.44 0.20
N ALA A 188 -16.28 19.56 1.49
CA ALA A 188 -15.64 18.77 2.53
C ALA A 188 -16.57 18.69 3.73
N GLU A 189 -17.20 17.54 3.91
CA GLU A 189 -18.14 17.28 4.99
C GLU A 189 -17.73 16.01 5.75
N PRO A 190 -17.51 16.08 7.07
CA PRO A 190 -17.22 14.89 7.85
C PRO A 190 -18.45 13.98 7.90
N LEU A 191 -18.25 12.69 7.67
CA LEU A 191 -19.32 11.69 7.75
C LEU A 191 -19.79 11.52 9.18
N GLY A 192 -21.11 11.47 9.37
CA GLY A 192 -21.72 11.23 10.67
C GLY A 192 -21.56 9.78 11.15
N PRO A 193 -21.81 9.50 12.44
CA PRO A 193 -21.75 8.15 13.00
C PRO A 193 -22.75 7.18 12.34
N ASP A 194 -23.89 7.68 11.83
CA ASP A 194 -24.91 6.87 11.17
C ASP A 194 -24.60 6.55 9.70
N GLU A 195 -23.83 7.41 9.03
CA GLU A 195 -23.47 7.26 7.61
C GLU A 195 -22.25 6.35 7.43
N LEU A 196 -21.33 6.41 8.40
CA LEU A 196 -20.07 5.68 8.41
C LEU A 196 -20.27 4.15 8.22
N PRO A 197 -21.21 3.45 8.90
CA PRO A 197 -21.45 2.03 8.69
C PRO A 197 -21.86 1.68 7.25
N GLY A 198 -22.71 2.50 6.62
CA GLY A 198 -23.18 2.28 5.26
C GLY A 198 -22.04 2.42 4.25
N LEU A 199 -21.19 3.44 4.43
CA LEU A 199 -19.99 3.62 3.62
C LEU A 199 -19.01 2.46 3.82
N LEU A 200 -18.71 2.09 5.07
CA LEU A 200 -17.78 1.00 5.38
C LEU A 200 -18.27 -0.36 4.83
N ALA A 201 -19.57 -0.65 4.88
CA ALA A 201 -20.12 -1.85 4.26
C ALA A 201 -19.92 -1.86 2.72
N THR A 202 -19.96 -0.67 2.10
CA THR A 202 -19.72 -0.49 0.66
C THR A 202 -18.23 -0.57 0.29
N LEU A 203 -17.35 -0.10 1.18
CA LEU A 203 -15.90 -0.18 1.01
C LEU A 203 -15.35 -1.58 1.31
N THR A 204 -15.95 -2.25 2.28
CA THR A 204 -15.50 -3.54 2.83
C THR A 204 -16.66 -4.51 2.98
N PRO A 205 -16.92 -5.35 1.96
CA PRO A 205 -17.88 -6.43 2.14
C PRO A 205 -17.41 -7.37 3.26
N LYS A 206 -18.38 -7.92 4.01
CA LYS A 206 -18.15 -8.66 5.27
C LYS A 206 -17.20 -9.85 5.14
N HIS A 207 -17.17 -10.50 3.97
CA HIS A 207 -16.29 -11.64 3.72
C HIS A 207 -15.49 -11.37 2.46
N LEU A 208 -14.18 -11.26 2.64
CA LEU A 208 -13.21 -11.15 1.57
C LEU A 208 -12.40 -12.44 1.55
N THR A 209 -12.18 -12.98 0.36
CA THR A 209 -11.30 -14.14 0.18
C THR A 209 -10.08 -13.70 -0.60
N GLU A 210 -8.91 -13.89 -0.01
CA GLU A 210 -7.64 -13.69 -0.67
C GLU A 210 -7.24 -14.93 -1.46
N GLU A 211 -6.91 -14.72 -2.73
CA GLU A 211 -6.17 -15.68 -3.55
C GLU A 211 -4.71 -15.23 -3.66
N TRP A 212 -3.84 -16.12 -4.11
CA TRP A 212 -2.43 -15.78 -4.30
C TRP A 212 -2.23 -14.58 -5.24
N ASP A 213 -3.01 -14.51 -6.32
CA ASP A 213 -2.90 -13.52 -7.38
C ASP A 213 -4.12 -12.61 -7.53
N ALA A 214 -5.08 -12.68 -6.59
CA ALA A 214 -6.31 -11.89 -6.64
C ALA A 214 -6.97 -11.74 -5.26
N LEU A 215 -8.03 -10.93 -5.22
CA LEU A 215 -8.93 -10.74 -4.10
C LEU A 215 -10.37 -10.91 -4.59
N LEU A 216 -11.13 -11.79 -3.95
CA LEU A 216 -12.55 -11.96 -4.21
C LEU A 216 -13.35 -11.01 -3.32
N VAL A 217 -14.11 -10.12 -3.97
CA VAL A 217 -14.86 -9.04 -3.32
C VAL A 217 -16.29 -9.06 -3.87
N GLY A 218 -17.28 -9.40 -3.06
CA GLY A 218 -18.70 -9.33 -3.45
C GLY A 218 -19.06 -10.10 -4.73
N GLY A 219 -18.42 -11.25 -4.98
CA GLY A 219 -18.62 -12.07 -6.18
C GLY A 219 -17.73 -11.71 -7.38
N GLY A 220 -17.00 -10.61 -7.34
CA GLY A 220 -16.01 -10.24 -8.37
C GLY A 220 -14.58 -10.64 -7.98
N ARG A 221 -13.73 -10.86 -9.00
CA ARG A 221 -12.29 -11.16 -8.84
C ARG A 221 -11.45 -9.95 -9.22
N PHE A 222 -10.69 -9.43 -8.26
CA PHE A 222 -9.94 -8.18 -8.37
C PHE A 222 -8.46 -8.38 -8.08
N ARG A 223 -7.63 -7.42 -8.48
CA ARG A 223 -6.21 -7.35 -8.17
C ARG A 223 -5.88 -6.00 -7.56
N MET A 224 -5.02 -6.05 -6.53
CA MET A 224 -4.39 -4.87 -5.98
C MET A 224 -3.10 -4.57 -6.74
N TYR A 225 -2.92 -3.32 -7.13
CA TYR A 225 -1.72 -2.80 -7.77
C TYR A 225 -1.14 -1.66 -6.94
N ALA A 226 0.19 -1.58 -6.87
CA ALA A 226 0.86 -0.33 -6.54
C ALA A 226 1.18 0.39 -7.85
N VAL A 227 0.68 1.60 -8.02
CA VAL A 227 0.81 2.39 -9.24
C VAL A 227 1.39 3.76 -8.84
N PRO A 228 2.32 4.35 -9.60
CA PRO A 228 2.71 5.75 -9.36
C PRO A 228 1.47 6.64 -9.26
N SER A 229 1.39 7.51 -8.25
CA SER A 229 0.16 8.24 -7.91
C SER A 229 -0.43 9.03 -9.08
N GLN A 230 0.43 9.57 -9.95
CA GLN A 230 0.05 10.32 -11.15
C GLN A 230 -0.61 9.45 -12.24
N LEU A 231 -0.34 8.14 -12.25
CA LEU A 231 -0.87 7.18 -13.22
C LEU A 231 -2.01 6.32 -12.64
N ALA A 232 -2.32 6.48 -11.36
CA ALA A 232 -3.26 5.62 -10.65
C ALA A 232 -4.67 5.66 -11.26
N LEU A 233 -5.10 6.82 -11.77
CA LEU A 233 -6.38 6.96 -12.47
C LEU A 233 -6.39 6.37 -13.88
N GLN A 234 -5.24 6.13 -14.49
CA GLN A 234 -5.14 5.51 -15.81
C GLN A 234 -5.31 3.99 -15.74
N GLN A 235 -5.35 3.41 -14.54
CA GLN A 235 -5.58 1.99 -14.36
C GLN A 235 -6.98 1.60 -14.85
N ALA A 236 -7.01 0.84 -15.94
CA ALA A 236 -8.25 0.43 -16.59
C ALA A 236 -9.17 -0.31 -15.61
N GLY A 237 -10.43 0.10 -15.55
CA GLY A 237 -11.45 -0.50 -14.71
C GLY A 237 -11.20 -0.34 -13.21
N ALA A 238 -10.34 0.57 -12.77
CA ALA A 238 -10.12 0.82 -11.35
C ALA A 238 -11.44 1.13 -10.63
N ILE A 239 -11.77 0.33 -9.62
CA ILE A 239 -12.97 0.51 -8.80
C ILE A 239 -12.68 1.26 -7.50
N ALA A 240 -11.41 1.31 -7.09
CA ALA A 240 -10.95 2.13 -5.98
C ALA A 240 -9.48 2.51 -6.17
N VAL A 241 -9.14 3.76 -5.86
CA VAL A 241 -7.78 4.29 -5.88
C VAL A 241 -7.51 4.97 -4.55
N THR A 242 -6.43 4.59 -3.88
CA THR A 242 -6.02 5.20 -2.60
C THR A 242 -4.63 5.78 -2.72
N THR A 243 -4.50 7.06 -2.41
CA THR A 243 -3.21 7.74 -2.23
C THR A 243 -3.07 8.15 -0.76
N ALA A 244 -1.90 7.99 -0.18
CA ALA A 244 -1.65 8.35 1.22
C ALA A 244 -0.44 9.29 1.34
N SER A 245 -0.41 10.09 2.41
CA SER A 245 0.71 11.01 2.69
C SER A 245 2.02 10.29 3.01
N ASP A 246 1.96 9.03 3.42
CA ASP A 246 3.11 8.19 3.77
C ASP A 246 3.43 7.11 2.73
N LEU A 247 2.77 7.12 1.58
CA LEU A 247 3.00 6.19 0.48
C LEU A 247 3.43 6.94 -0.78
N GLU A 248 4.55 6.53 -1.37
CA GLU A 248 5.03 7.06 -2.66
C GLU A 248 4.16 6.60 -3.85
N HIS A 249 3.33 5.59 -3.66
CA HIS A 249 2.52 4.96 -4.70
C HIS A 249 1.06 4.92 -4.28
N ALA A 250 0.16 5.00 -5.25
CA ALA A 250 -1.25 4.72 -5.05
C ALA A 250 -1.49 3.20 -5.00
N LEU A 251 -2.41 2.79 -4.14
CA LEU A 251 -2.96 1.45 -4.12
C LEU A 251 -4.26 1.45 -4.93
N VAL A 252 -4.30 0.63 -5.98
CA VAL A 252 -5.43 0.56 -6.91
C VAL A 252 -6.03 -0.84 -6.90
N LEU A 253 -7.35 -0.89 -6.74
CA LEU A 253 -8.14 -2.11 -6.88
C LEU A 253 -8.81 -2.10 -8.26
N ALA A 254 -8.48 -3.07 -9.09
CA ALA A 254 -9.02 -3.21 -10.44
C ALA A 254 -9.41 -4.67 -10.74
N PRO A 255 -10.33 -4.95 -11.69
CA PRO A 255 -10.67 -6.30 -12.11
C PRO A 255 -9.43 -7.11 -12.47
N ALA A 256 -9.39 -8.41 -12.12
CA ALA A 256 -8.20 -9.23 -12.32
C ALA A 256 -7.79 -9.38 -13.80
N GLY A 257 -8.76 -9.27 -14.72
CA GLY A 257 -8.55 -9.29 -16.17
C GLY A 257 -8.26 -7.93 -16.82
N ALA A 258 -8.28 -6.83 -16.05
CA ALA A 258 -8.02 -5.51 -16.60
C ALA A 258 -6.52 -5.33 -16.96
N PRO A 259 -6.19 -4.64 -18.06
CA PRO A 259 -4.80 -4.34 -18.39
C PRO A 259 -4.17 -3.46 -17.31
N ALA A 260 -2.94 -3.79 -16.94
CA ALA A 260 -2.19 -3.04 -15.93
C ALA A 260 -1.68 -1.71 -16.52
N ALA A 261 -1.78 -0.64 -15.75
CA ALA A 261 -1.18 0.65 -16.12
C ALA A 261 0.35 0.55 -16.23
N PRO A 262 1.00 1.43 -17.01
CA PRO A 262 2.45 1.51 -17.05
C PRO A 262 3.06 1.68 -15.66
N GLY A 263 4.04 0.86 -15.30
CA GLY A 263 4.68 0.88 -13.99
C GLY A 263 3.84 0.30 -12.83
N ALA A 264 2.64 -0.23 -13.11
CA ALA A 264 1.83 -0.90 -12.10
C ALA A 264 2.51 -2.21 -11.64
N VAL A 265 2.69 -2.35 -10.33
CA VAL A 265 3.26 -3.53 -9.71
C VAL A 265 2.14 -4.30 -9.00
N PRO A 266 1.81 -5.54 -9.44
CA PRO A 266 0.80 -6.34 -8.77
C PRO A 266 1.23 -6.72 -7.36
N GLN A 267 0.31 -6.63 -6.40
CA GLN A 267 0.54 -6.97 -5.00
C GLN A 267 0.31 -8.46 -4.72
N THR A 268 0.82 -9.34 -5.58
CA THR A 268 0.69 -10.80 -5.47
C THR A 268 1.20 -11.31 -4.13
N GLY A 269 0.41 -12.18 -3.48
CA GLY A 269 0.66 -12.68 -2.12
C GLY A 269 0.52 -11.63 -1.02
N ARG A 270 0.14 -10.40 -1.37
CA ARG A 270 0.00 -9.23 -0.48
C ARG A 270 -1.34 -8.52 -0.67
N HIS A 271 -2.31 -9.16 -1.33
CA HIS A 271 -3.59 -8.53 -1.67
C HIS A 271 -4.36 -8.11 -0.42
N ARG A 272 -4.44 -8.95 0.61
CA ARG A 272 -5.05 -8.61 1.90
C ARG A 272 -4.39 -7.40 2.56
N SER A 273 -3.06 -7.41 2.69
CA SER A 273 -2.33 -6.31 3.32
C SER A 273 -2.46 -5.01 2.54
N ALA A 274 -2.39 -5.07 1.20
CA ALA A 274 -2.56 -3.90 0.35
C ALA A 274 -4.00 -3.38 0.41
N PHE A 275 -4.99 -4.27 0.42
CA PHE A 275 -6.40 -3.89 0.55
C PHE A 275 -6.65 -3.20 1.89
N VAL A 276 -6.20 -3.78 3.01
CA VAL A 276 -6.33 -3.17 4.35
C VAL A 276 -5.59 -1.83 4.42
N ALA A 277 -4.40 -1.72 3.82
CA ALA A 277 -3.66 -0.46 3.76
C ALA A 277 -4.37 0.63 2.93
N ALA A 278 -5.10 0.23 1.88
CA ALA A 278 -5.88 1.13 1.03
C ALA A 278 -7.17 1.62 1.70
N LEU A 279 -7.63 0.96 2.75
CA LEU A 279 -8.81 1.39 3.47
C LEU A 279 -8.53 2.62 4.35
N PRO A 280 -9.56 3.45 4.60
CA PRO A 280 -9.47 4.54 5.56
C PRO A 280 -9.11 4.02 6.94
#